data_AF-A0A3A1NI89-F1
#
_entry.id   AF-A0A3A1NI89-F1
#
_cell.length_a   1.000
_cell.length_b   1.000
_cell.length_c   1.000
_cell.angle_alpha   90.00
_cell.angle_beta   90.00
_cell.angle_gamma   90.00
#
_symmetry.space_group_name_H-M   'P 1'
#
loop_
_entity.id
_entity.type
_entity.pdbx_description
1 polymer ?
#
loop_
_entity_poly.entity_id
_entity_poly.type
_entity_poly.pdbx_seq_one_letter_code
_entity_poly.pdbx_strand_id
1 'polypeptide(L)'
;MKEEAEFKLKSILGEFFRDSFYKEAIINLRKSLAERNDYQRWEKVIRLIINRELEAGKPLSFVHNTANLPLDENSDEEAYKWLTLMLINSMGAEDSPVIEY
;
A
#
# COMPACT_ATOMS: atom_id res chain seq x y z
N MET A 1 1.51 -13.23 -13.21
CA MET A 1 0.40 -12.29 -12.90
C MET A 1 0.45 -11.82 -11.45
N LYS A 2 0.52 -12.72 -10.46
CA LYS A 2 0.71 -12.39 -9.04
C LYS A 2 2.03 -11.63 -8.76
N GLU A 3 3.14 -12.12 -9.33
CA GLU A 3 4.48 -11.49 -9.18
C GLU A 3 4.53 -10.03 -9.66
N GLU A 4 3.81 -9.69 -10.73
CA GLU A 4 3.74 -8.31 -11.24
C GLU A 4 3.04 -7.40 -10.22
N ALA A 5 1.96 -7.87 -9.60
CA ALA A 5 1.23 -7.13 -8.56
C ALA A 5 2.07 -6.98 -7.29
N GLU A 6 2.79 -8.03 -6.88
CA GLU A 6 3.73 -7.96 -5.75
C GLU A 6 4.85 -6.97 -6.00
N PHE A 7 5.45 -7.00 -7.19
CA PHE A 7 6.49 -6.04 -7.59
C PHE A 7 5.96 -4.61 -7.56
N LYS A 8 4.76 -4.38 -8.13
CA LYS A 8 4.13 -3.06 -8.13
C LYS A 8 3.83 -2.58 -6.71
N LEU A 9 3.29 -3.45 -5.84
CA LEU A 9 3.04 -3.13 -4.44
C LEU A 9 4.34 -2.73 -3.74
N LYS A 10 5.39 -3.54 -3.85
CA LYS A 10 6.70 -3.24 -3.27
C LYS A 10 7.26 -1.90 -3.78
N SER A 11 7.10 -1.61 -5.07
CA SER A 11 7.50 -0.33 -5.66
C SER A 11 6.74 0.83 -5.05
N ILE A 12 5.42 0.74 -4.90
CA ILE A 12 4.57 1.79 -4.31
C ILE A 12 4.97 2.05 -2.85
N LEU A 13 5.16 0.99 -2.07
CA LEU A 13 5.58 1.10 -0.67
C LEU A 13 6.95 1.79 -0.54
N GLY A 14 7.91 1.39 -1.38
CA GLY A 14 9.23 1.99 -1.38
C GLY A 14 9.27 3.44 -1.90
N GLU A 15 8.48 3.76 -2.94
CA GLU A 15 8.43 5.08 -3.57
C GLU A 15 7.75 6.11 -2.68
N PHE A 16 6.65 5.76 -2.03
CA PHE A 16 5.81 6.74 -1.33
C PHE A 16 5.90 6.70 0.19
N PHE A 17 6.18 5.55 0.81
CA PHE A 17 5.99 5.39 2.26
C PHE A 17 7.29 5.30 3.06
N ARG A 18 8.40 4.91 2.44
CA ARG A 18 9.67 4.66 3.15
C ARG A 18 10.16 5.85 3.98
N ASP A 19 10.14 7.03 3.38
CA ASP A 19 10.77 8.24 3.91
C ASP A 19 9.77 9.40 4.01
N SER A 20 8.46 9.10 4.08
CA SER A 20 7.40 10.11 4.11
C SER A 20 6.38 9.83 5.20
N PHE A 21 5.79 10.90 5.74
CA PHE A 21 4.66 10.75 6.65
C PHE A 21 3.48 10.12 5.91
N TYR A 22 2.71 9.28 6.61
CA TYR A 22 1.62 8.50 6.02
C TYR A 22 0.64 9.37 5.22
N LYS A 23 0.24 10.51 5.77
CA LYS A 23 -0.68 11.45 5.12
C LYS A 23 -0.12 12.00 3.79
N GLU A 24 1.15 12.39 3.78
CA GLU A 24 1.82 12.90 2.57
C GLU A 24 1.97 11.78 1.52
N ALA A 25 2.35 10.58 1.96
CA ALA A 25 2.46 9.40 1.13
C ALA A 25 1.13 9.07 0.43
N ILE A 26 0.01 9.13 1.15
CA ILE A 26 -1.33 8.91 0.58
C ILE A 26 -1.69 9.97 -0.46
N ILE A 27 -1.44 11.26 -0.17
CA ILE A 27 -1.73 12.34 -1.12
C ILE A 27 -0.92 12.15 -2.40
N ASN A 28 0.37 11.82 -2.28
CA ASN A 28 1.25 11.59 -3.42
C ASN A 28 0.85 10.34 -4.21
N LEU A 29 0.43 9.27 -3.53
CA LEU A 29 -0.09 8.07 -4.17
C LEU A 29 -1.37 8.37 -4.96
N ARG A 30 -2.33 9.11 -4.39
CA ARG A 30 -3.56 9.53 -5.10
C ARG A 30 -3.24 10.28 -6.39
N LYS A 31 -2.33 11.26 -6.32
CA LYS A 31 -1.84 12.01 -7.49
C LYS A 31 -1.24 11.08 -8.55
N SER A 32 -0.33 10.21 -8.12
CA SER A 32 0.34 9.26 -9.02
C SER A 32 -0.65 8.32 -9.72
N LEU A 33 -1.66 7.83 -9.00
CA LEU A 33 -2.69 6.97 -9.56
C LEU A 33 -3.57 7.71 -10.58
N ALA A 34 -3.89 8.98 -10.34
CA ALA A 34 -4.65 9.82 -11.27
C ALA A 34 -3.85 10.14 -12.56
N GLU A 35 -2.56 10.42 -12.45
CA GLU A 35 -1.71 10.83 -13.58
C GLU A 35 -1.25 9.67 -14.47
N ARG A 36 -0.88 8.52 -13.87
CA ARG A 36 -0.22 7.42 -14.61
C ARG A 36 -1.18 6.59 -15.48
N ASN A 37 -2.49 6.71 -15.28
CA ASN A 37 -3.53 5.93 -15.98
C ASN A 37 -3.28 4.39 -15.96
N ASP A 38 -2.55 3.90 -14.94
CA ASP A 38 -2.13 2.50 -14.77
C ASP A 38 -3.15 1.68 -13.97
N TYR A 39 -4.44 1.97 -14.20
CA TYR A 39 -5.56 1.49 -13.39
C TYR A 39 -5.62 -0.04 -13.35
N GLN A 40 -5.34 -0.72 -14.47
CA GLN A 40 -5.35 -2.18 -14.53
C GLN A 40 -4.27 -2.83 -13.64
N ARG A 41 -3.10 -2.21 -13.49
CA ARG A 41 -2.08 -2.73 -12.56
C ARG A 41 -2.42 -2.41 -11.12
N TRP A 42 -3.03 -1.25 -10.87
CA TRP A 42 -3.52 -0.90 -9.55
C TRP A 42 -4.63 -1.85 -9.07
N GLU A 43 -5.57 -2.20 -9.95
CA GLU A 43 -6.62 -3.18 -9.64
C GLU A 43 -6.04 -4.54 -9.23
N LYS A 44 -4.95 -4.99 -9.87
CA LYS A 44 -4.26 -6.23 -9.45
C LYS A 44 -3.67 -6.12 -8.05
N VAL A 45 -3.12 -4.97 -7.66
CA VAL A 45 -2.62 -4.72 -6.30
C VAL A 45 -3.77 -4.73 -5.28
N ILE A 46 -4.90 -4.10 -5.62
CA ILE A 46 -6.11 -4.14 -4.77
C ILE A 46 -6.54 -5.59 -4.53
N ARG A 47 -6.68 -6.38 -5.60
CA ARG A 47 -7.09 -7.80 -5.51
C ARG A 47 -6.11 -8.61 -4.67
N LEU A 48 -4.80 -8.43 -4.88
CA LEU A 48 -3.75 -9.11 -4.13
C LEU A 48 -3.88 -8.88 -2.60
N ILE A 49 -4.15 -7.65 -2.19
CA ILE A 49 -4.29 -7.28 -0.76
C ILE A 49 -5.62 -7.77 -0.19
N ILE A 50 -6.74 -7.51 -0.87
CA ILE A 50 -8.08 -7.86 -0.39
C ILE A 50 -8.27 -9.37 -0.27
N ASN A 51 -7.76 -10.13 -1.24
CA ASN A 51 -7.81 -11.60 -1.20
C ASN A 51 -6.73 -12.22 -0.30
N ARG A 52 -5.89 -11.40 0.33
CA ARG A 52 -4.77 -11.85 1.17
C ARG A 52 -3.88 -12.88 0.49
N GLU A 53 -3.52 -12.61 -0.76
CA GLU A 53 -2.83 -13.57 -1.62
C GLU A 53 -1.30 -13.56 -1.44
N LEU A 54 -0.72 -12.60 -0.70
CA LEU A 54 0.71 -12.61 -0.43
C LEU A 54 1.09 -13.86 0.37
N GLU A 55 2.25 -14.44 0.05
CA GLU A 55 2.81 -15.55 0.82
C GLU A 55 3.11 -15.13 2.26
N ALA A 56 3.06 -16.09 3.18
CA ALA A 56 3.38 -15.85 4.58
C ALA A 56 4.75 -15.17 4.75
N GLY A 57 4.79 -14.16 5.61
CA GLY A 57 5.93 -13.30 5.89
C GLY A 57 6.12 -12.13 4.90
N LYS A 58 5.53 -12.18 3.70
CA LYS A 58 5.62 -11.07 2.74
C LYS A 58 4.87 -9.81 3.18
N PRO A 59 3.62 -9.88 3.70
CA PRO A 59 2.94 -8.68 4.18
C PRO A 59 3.78 -7.91 5.20
N LEU A 60 4.24 -8.59 6.26
CA LEU A 60 5.07 -7.98 7.28
C LEU A 60 6.38 -7.43 6.68
N SER A 61 7.07 -8.22 5.84
CA SER A 61 8.31 -7.76 5.21
C SER A 61 8.11 -6.52 4.32
N PHE A 62 6.98 -6.43 3.62
CA PHE A 62 6.68 -5.29 2.76
C PHE A 62 6.41 -4.03 3.59
N VAL A 63 5.55 -4.12 4.59
CA VAL A 63 5.19 -2.95 5.41
C VAL A 63 6.36 -2.53 6.31
N HIS A 64 7.00 -3.49 6.99
CA HIS A 64 8.08 -3.19 7.92
C HIS A 64 9.39 -2.84 7.21
N ASN A 65 9.85 -3.66 6.26
CA ASN A 65 11.18 -3.47 5.66
C ASN A 65 11.16 -2.56 4.43
N THR A 66 10.04 -2.50 3.68
CA THR A 66 9.99 -1.70 2.44
C THR A 66 9.42 -0.30 2.70
N ALA A 67 8.29 -0.20 3.39
CA ALA A 67 7.68 1.06 3.79
C ALA A 67 8.26 1.65 5.09
N ASN A 68 9.17 0.93 5.77
CA ASN A 68 9.81 1.38 7.02
C ASN A 68 8.79 1.77 8.11
N LEU A 69 7.66 1.08 8.14
CA LEU A 69 6.58 1.41 9.05
C LEU A 69 6.70 0.60 10.35
N PRO A 70 6.71 1.26 11.53
CA PRO A 70 6.50 0.59 12.79
C PRO A 70 5.04 0.11 12.89
N LEU A 71 4.86 -1.16 13.25
CA LEU A 71 3.55 -1.77 13.48
C LEU A 71 3.34 -2.01 14.97
N ASP A 72 2.08 -1.99 15.41
CA ASP A 72 1.70 -2.33 16.78
C ASP A 72 2.07 -3.78 17.14
N GLU A 73 1.98 -4.66 16.14
CA GLU A 73 2.39 -6.06 16.21
C GLU A 73 3.19 -6.44 14.96
N ASN A 74 4.31 -7.15 15.15
CA ASN A 74 5.10 -7.70 14.04
C ASN A 74 4.45 -8.96 13.48
N SER A 75 3.26 -8.82 12.89
CA SER A 75 2.48 -9.92 12.30
C SER A 75 2.02 -9.59 10.89
N ASP A 76 1.81 -10.63 10.07
CA ASP A 76 1.21 -10.46 8.73
C ASP A 76 -0.22 -9.92 8.82
N GLU A 77 -0.95 -10.28 9.87
CA GLU A 77 -2.31 -9.80 10.12
C GLU A 77 -2.32 -8.29 10.28
N GLU A 78 -1.41 -7.77 11.10
CA GLU A 78 -1.28 -6.32 11.33
C GLU A 78 -0.84 -5.59 10.06
N ALA A 79 0.12 -6.16 9.33
CA ALA A 79 0.54 -5.63 8.03
C ALA A 79 -0.63 -5.59 7.02
N TYR A 80 -1.51 -6.59 7.00
CA TYR A 80 -2.70 -6.57 6.15
C TYR A 80 -3.72 -5.51 6.56
N LYS A 81 -3.91 -5.23 7.86
CA LYS A 81 -4.75 -4.10 8.30
C LYS A 81 -4.19 -2.79 7.77
N TRP A 82 -2.88 -2.59 7.90
CA TRP A 82 -2.22 -1.39 7.38
C TRP A 82 -2.37 -1.25 5.86
N LEU A 83 -2.10 -2.33 5.11
CA LEU A 83 -2.25 -2.34 3.65
C LEU A 83 -3.69 -2.06 3.22
N THR A 84 -4.67 -2.57 3.98
CA THR A 84 -6.09 -2.31 3.74
C THR A 84 -6.43 -0.83 3.98
N LEU A 85 -5.91 -0.24 5.06
CA LEU A 85 -6.08 1.19 5.35
C LEU A 85 -5.45 2.06 4.25
N MET A 86 -4.26 1.70 3.77
CA MET A 86 -3.62 2.33 2.62
C MET A 86 -4.53 2.31 1.38
N LEU A 87 -5.14 1.15 1.07
CA LEU A 87 -6.08 1.05 -0.05
C LEU A 87 -7.29 1.97 0.14
N ILE A 88 -7.94 1.93 1.30
CA ILE A 88 -9.10 2.79 1.61
C ILE A 88 -8.75 4.25 1.41
N ASN A 89 -7.64 4.69 1.99
CA ASN A 89 -7.19 6.07 1.87
C ASN A 89 -6.83 6.44 0.43
N SER A 90 -6.19 5.55 -0.34
CA SER A 90 -5.79 5.84 -1.72
C SER A 90 -6.95 5.96 -2.72
N MET A 91 -8.14 5.47 -2.39
CA MET A 91 -9.34 5.57 -3.24
C MET A 91 -10.09 6.89 -3.09
N GLY A 92 -9.75 7.71 -2.08
CA GLY A 92 -10.31 9.04 -1.90
C GLY A 92 -9.83 10.03 -2.97
N ALA A 93 -10.58 11.12 -3.15
CA ALA A 93 -10.10 12.26 -3.94
C ALA A 93 -8.88 12.93 -3.27
N GLU A 94 -8.15 13.78 -4.00
CA GLU A 94 -6.92 14.42 -3.49
C GLU A 94 -7.13 15.14 -2.14
N ASP A 95 -8.26 15.84 -1.99
CA ASP A 95 -8.67 16.62 -0.82
C ASP A 95 -9.46 15.82 0.23
N SER A 96 -9.75 14.54 -0.04
CA SER A 96 -10.47 13.70 0.92
C SER A 96 -9.65 13.51 2.20
N PRO A 97 -10.29 13.52 3.39
CA PRO A 97 -9.61 13.23 4.64
C PRO A 97 -8.79 11.93 4.57
N VAL A 98 -7.63 11.92 5.22
CA VAL A 98 -6.80 10.72 5.38
C VAL A 98 -7.02 10.20 6.80
N ILE A 99 -7.40 8.93 6.90
CA ILE A 99 -7.50 8.21 8.17
C ILE A 99 -6.09 7.79 8.56
N GLU A 100 -5.60 8.23 9.72
CA GLU A 100 -4.27 7.87 10.20
C GLU A 100 -4.26 6.45 10.79
N TYR A 101 -3.09 5.80 10.69
CA TYR A 101 -2.82 4.49 11.27
C TYR A 101 -2.33 4.65 12.71
#